data_AF-A0A831JZU1-F1
#
_entry.id   AF-A0A831JZU1-F1
#
_cell.length_a   1.000
_cell.length_b   1.000
_cell.length_c   1.000
_cell.angle_alpha   90.00
_cell.angle_beta   90.00
_cell.angle_gamma   90.00
#
_symmetry.space_group_name_H-M   'P 1'
#
loop_
_entity.id
_entity.type
_entity.pdbx_description
1 polymer ?
#
loop_
_entity_poly.entity_id
_entity_poly.type
_entity_poly.pdbx_seq_one_letter_code
_entity_poly.pdbx_strand_id
1 'polypeptide(L)'
;MRQVLVDIAVKDYGTLVVDVIEGFGRKLSGKKFSSEVNVWKEEIYFTIPISIAETKTVHRVSRGDVTYWAPGSAFCVFYGYSQPYTPVIPLGFSVSPVHHYYSIKDGAEVEVKVHEEKKHFFEETKILRDLNYTVATAEIDGYHSLVACKRVEEKRLSVEICIEDYGYYIETEPFFTYGRDPLTVLLVGALREIASYKKYIRVDVSEDNYVCLSACCEKRSELPEALKELEETYVKALSFLRSLYLFANLNCNANLKTV
;
A
#
# COMPACT_ATOMS: atom_id res chain seq x y z
N MET A 1 -20.94 -1.17 3.05
CA MET A 1 -21.01 -0.09 2.04
C MET A 1 -20.30 -0.58 0.80
N ARG A 2 -20.86 -0.39 -0.40
CA ARG A 2 -20.22 -0.88 -1.63
C ARG A 2 -19.05 0.03 -1.95
N GLN A 3 -17.85 -0.51 -2.11
CA GLN A 3 -16.66 0.27 -2.42
C GLN A 3 -16.49 0.38 -3.93
N VAL A 4 -15.85 1.48 -4.38
CA VAL A 4 -15.56 1.74 -5.79
C VAL A 4 -14.06 1.90 -5.91
N LEU A 5 -13.47 1.23 -6.89
CA LEU A 5 -12.05 1.38 -7.20
C LEU A 5 -11.85 2.54 -8.17
N VAL A 6 -10.78 3.30 -7.95
CA VAL A 6 -10.45 4.51 -8.71
C VAL A 6 -8.98 4.46 -9.11
N ASP A 7 -8.74 4.71 -10.39
CA ASP A 7 -7.40 4.86 -10.96
C ASP A 7 -6.89 6.28 -10.76
N ILE A 8 -5.64 6.38 -10.35
CA ILE A 8 -4.81 7.59 -10.34
C ILE A 8 -3.66 7.30 -11.32
N ALA A 9 -3.86 7.65 -12.59
CA ALA A 9 -2.85 7.49 -13.63
C ALA A 9 -1.88 8.68 -13.58
N VAL A 10 -0.69 8.45 -13.05
CA VAL A 10 0.40 9.43 -12.93
C VAL A 10 1.26 9.37 -14.19
N LYS A 11 1.43 10.52 -14.85
CA LYS A 11 2.26 10.65 -16.05
C LYS A 11 3.71 10.25 -15.76
N ASP A 12 4.32 9.51 -16.70
CA ASP A 12 5.69 9.00 -16.64
C ASP A 12 5.97 8.10 -15.42
N TYR A 13 4.92 7.49 -14.83
CA TYR A 13 5.03 6.54 -13.73
C TYR A 13 4.12 5.33 -13.93
N GLY A 14 2.81 5.56 -14.06
CA GLY A 14 1.83 4.47 -14.13
C GLY A 14 0.54 4.76 -13.39
N THR A 15 -0.29 3.73 -13.23
CA THR A 15 -1.59 3.77 -12.57
C THR A 15 -1.52 3.18 -11.17
N LEU A 16 -1.85 4.00 -10.18
CA LEU A 16 -2.08 3.58 -8.80
C LEU A 16 -3.58 3.49 -8.54
N VAL A 17 -3.99 2.50 -7.75
CA VAL A 17 -5.42 2.25 -7.51
C VAL A 17 -5.77 2.46 -6.06
N VAL A 18 -6.92 3.11 -5.84
CA VAL A 18 -7.47 3.39 -4.52
C VAL A 18 -8.90 2.87 -4.42
N ASP A 19 -9.28 2.45 -3.22
CA ASP A 19 -10.64 2.11 -2.83
C ASP A 19 -11.28 3.34 -2.17
N VAL A 20 -12.48 3.71 -2.62
CA VAL A 20 -13.22 4.86 -2.10
C VAL A 20 -14.68 4.51 -1.82
N ILE A 21 -15.28 5.27 -0.90
CA ILE A 21 -16.70 5.19 -0.57
C ILE A 21 -17.59 5.38 -1.80
N GLU A 22 -18.68 4.62 -1.84
CA GLU A 22 -19.63 4.62 -2.96
C GLU A 22 -20.11 6.01 -3.38
N GLY A 23 -20.39 6.88 -2.41
CA GLY A 23 -20.88 8.23 -2.66
C GLY A 23 -19.89 9.08 -3.45
N PHE A 24 -18.59 8.88 -3.24
CA PHE A 24 -17.55 9.51 -4.04
C PHE A 24 -17.43 8.85 -5.41
N GLY A 25 -17.36 7.52 -5.46
CA GLY A 25 -17.25 6.77 -6.71
C GLY A 25 -18.40 7.06 -7.69
N ARG A 26 -19.64 7.23 -7.20
CA ARG A 26 -20.79 7.63 -8.03
C ARG A 26 -20.64 9.03 -8.65
N LYS A 27 -20.01 9.98 -7.94
CA LYS A 27 -19.75 11.34 -8.47
C LYS A 27 -18.67 11.34 -9.55
N LEU A 28 -17.74 10.38 -9.48
CA LEU A 28 -16.71 10.15 -10.48
C LEU A 28 -17.22 9.34 -11.68
N SER A 29 -18.22 8.48 -11.50
CA SER A 29 -18.72 7.57 -12.54
C SER A 29 -19.07 8.29 -13.84
N GLY A 30 -18.54 7.78 -14.95
CA GLY A 30 -18.71 8.36 -16.30
C GLY A 30 -17.90 9.64 -16.54
N LYS A 31 -17.04 10.03 -15.60
CA LYS A 31 -16.15 11.19 -15.73
C LYS A 31 -14.71 10.75 -15.58
N LYS A 32 -13.85 11.44 -16.32
CA LYS A 32 -12.41 11.46 -16.11
C LYS A 32 -11.98 12.91 -15.99
N PHE A 33 -10.99 13.19 -15.16
CA PHE A 33 -10.43 14.53 -15.07
C PHE A 33 -8.92 14.46 -14.87
N SER A 34 -8.25 15.53 -15.28
CA SER A 34 -6.82 15.72 -15.06
C SER A 34 -6.59 16.73 -13.95
N SER A 35 -5.48 16.57 -13.23
CA SER A 35 -5.03 17.50 -12.21
C SER A 35 -3.50 17.46 -12.10
N GLU A 36 -2.95 18.35 -11.28
CA GLU A 36 -1.52 18.40 -10.98
C GLU A 36 -1.32 17.98 -9.52
N VAL A 37 -0.42 17.02 -9.31
CA VAL A 37 -0.06 16.52 -8.00
C VAL A 37 0.76 17.56 -7.26
N ASN A 38 0.37 17.81 -6.02
CA ASN A 38 1.18 18.48 -5.03
C ASN A 38 1.71 17.43 -4.05
N VAL A 39 2.99 17.50 -3.72
CA VAL A 39 3.61 16.67 -2.69
C VAL A 39 3.81 17.53 -1.44
N TRP A 40 3.19 17.12 -0.33
CA TRP A 40 3.43 17.76 0.97
C TRP A 40 3.83 16.73 1.99
N LYS A 41 5.10 16.78 2.41
CA LYS A 41 5.68 15.78 3.32
C LYS A 41 5.48 14.36 2.78
N GLU A 42 4.61 13.57 3.41
CA GLU A 42 4.36 12.17 3.06
C GLU A 42 2.90 11.94 2.59
N GLU A 43 2.35 12.92 1.88
CA GLU A 43 1.12 12.79 1.11
C GLU A 43 1.26 13.36 -0.30
N ILE A 44 0.49 12.78 -1.23
CA ILE A 44 0.15 13.44 -2.48
C ILE A 44 -1.25 14.02 -2.34
N TYR A 45 -1.49 15.20 -2.91
CA TYR A 45 -2.84 15.72 -3.06
C TYR A 45 -3.01 16.51 -4.35
N PHE A 46 -4.23 16.57 -4.86
CA PHE A 46 -4.56 17.33 -6.05
C PHE A 46 -6.01 17.77 -6.04
N THR A 47 -6.30 18.92 -6.63
CA THR A 47 -7.67 19.47 -6.69
C THR A 47 -8.53 18.62 -7.62
N ILE A 48 -9.76 18.36 -7.20
CA ILE A 48 -10.74 17.60 -7.97
C ILE A 48 -12.01 18.43 -8.22
N PRO A 49 -12.67 18.28 -9.38
CA PRO A 49 -13.91 19.00 -9.70
C PRO A 49 -15.15 18.39 -9.01
N ILE A 50 -14.98 17.86 -7.80
CA ILE A 50 -16.01 17.13 -7.05
C ILE A 50 -16.11 17.73 -5.65
N SER A 51 -17.29 18.26 -5.31
CA SER A 51 -17.61 18.66 -3.94
C SER A 51 -18.19 17.49 -3.15
N ILE A 52 -17.78 17.35 -1.89
CA ILE A 52 -18.23 16.30 -0.97
C ILE A 52 -19.13 16.92 0.11
N ALA A 53 -20.31 16.33 0.30
CA ALA A 53 -21.32 16.81 1.24
C ALA A 53 -21.14 16.24 2.66
N GLU A 54 -20.33 15.19 2.79
CA GLU A 54 -19.99 14.59 4.09
C GLU A 54 -19.31 15.63 4.97
N THR A 55 -19.71 15.71 6.24
CA THR A 55 -19.16 16.68 7.20
C THR A 55 -18.36 16.02 8.31
N LYS A 56 -18.43 14.68 8.43
CA LYS A 56 -17.63 13.95 9.40
C LYS A 56 -16.16 14.00 9.00
N THR A 57 -15.37 14.64 9.84
CA THR A 57 -13.93 14.79 9.66
C THR A 57 -13.14 14.04 10.72
N VAL A 58 -11.87 13.80 10.42
CA VAL A 58 -10.89 13.23 11.35
C VAL A 58 -9.63 14.09 11.37
N HIS A 59 -8.97 14.12 12.52
CA HIS A 59 -7.66 14.79 12.69
C HIS A 59 -6.48 13.83 12.50
N ARG A 60 -6.75 12.53 12.40
CA ARG A 60 -5.72 11.50 12.34
C ARG A 60 -6.01 10.53 11.21
N VAL A 61 -4.95 10.18 10.50
CA VAL A 61 -4.95 9.24 9.38
C VAL A 61 -3.83 8.23 9.56
N SER A 62 -4.02 7.06 8.96
CA SER A 62 -3.03 6.00 8.85
C SER A 62 -2.36 6.04 7.49
N ARG A 63 -1.17 5.45 7.42
CA ARG A 63 -0.49 5.17 6.15
C ARG A 63 -1.41 4.34 5.24
N GLY A 64 -1.59 4.80 4.01
CA GLY A 64 -2.50 4.26 3.01
C GLY A 64 -3.91 4.83 3.05
N ASP A 65 -4.25 5.74 3.96
CA ASP A 65 -5.58 6.37 3.98
C ASP A 65 -5.74 7.34 2.81
N VAL A 66 -6.96 7.37 2.28
CA VAL A 66 -7.39 8.25 1.20
C VAL A 66 -8.48 9.17 1.74
N THR A 67 -8.32 10.47 1.54
CA THR A 67 -9.20 11.47 2.16
C THR A 67 -9.51 12.62 1.21
N TYR A 68 -10.45 13.46 1.61
CA TYR A 68 -10.75 14.72 0.96
C TYR A 68 -10.50 15.90 1.91
N TRP A 69 -9.68 16.83 1.45
CA TRP A 69 -9.39 18.07 2.15
C TRP A 69 -10.27 19.19 1.59
N ALA A 70 -11.31 19.53 2.36
CA ALA A 70 -12.36 20.44 1.93
C ALA A 70 -11.89 21.86 1.56
N PRO A 71 -10.96 22.51 2.28
CA PRO A 71 -10.51 23.87 1.95
C PRO A 71 -9.91 24.00 0.54
N GLY A 72 -9.20 22.97 0.06
CA GLY A 72 -8.57 22.96 -1.27
C GLY A 72 -9.33 22.17 -2.32
N SER A 73 -10.53 21.65 -2.00
CA SER A 73 -11.23 20.66 -2.82
C SER A 73 -10.30 19.54 -3.29
N ALA A 74 -9.45 19.05 -2.39
CA ALA A 74 -8.33 18.19 -2.77
C ALA A 74 -8.57 16.73 -2.37
N PHE A 75 -8.22 15.83 -3.28
CA PHE A 75 -8.09 14.40 -3.01
C PHE A 75 -6.69 14.14 -2.48
N CYS A 76 -6.57 13.47 -1.33
CA CYS A 76 -5.30 13.26 -0.64
C CYS A 76 -5.05 11.77 -0.43
N VAL A 77 -3.82 11.31 -0.66
CA VAL A 77 -3.35 9.96 -0.33
C VAL A 77 -2.15 10.05 0.59
N PHE A 78 -2.31 9.53 1.81
CA PHE A 78 -1.24 9.53 2.83
C PHE A 78 -0.40 8.27 2.67
N TYR A 79 0.90 8.41 2.43
CA TYR A 79 1.81 7.26 2.21
C TYR A 79 2.90 7.11 3.28
N GLY A 80 2.95 8.02 4.25
CA GLY A 80 3.81 7.94 5.43
C GLY A 80 3.09 8.24 6.73
N TYR A 81 3.76 8.91 7.66
CA TYR A 81 3.28 9.19 9.01
C TYR A 81 2.78 10.62 9.22
N SER A 82 2.98 11.49 8.22
CA SER A 82 2.44 12.84 8.17
C SER A 82 0.93 12.86 8.41
N GLN A 83 0.49 13.84 9.20
CA GLN A 83 -0.92 14.04 9.55
C GLN A 83 -1.48 15.24 8.77
N PRO A 84 -2.79 15.25 8.48
CA PRO A 84 -3.40 16.32 7.71
C PRO A 84 -3.21 17.68 8.38
N TYR A 85 -3.06 18.74 7.58
CA TYR A 85 -2.89 20.10 8.10
C TYR A 85 -4.12 20.59 8.89
N THR A 86 -5.32 20.28 8.40
CA THR A 86 -6.60 20.50 9.08
C THR A 86 -7.48 19.25 8.95
N PRO A 87 -8.60 19.11 9.68
CA PRO A 87 -9.45 17.94 9.58
C PRO A 87 -9.84 17.60 8.14
N VAL A 88 -9.76 16.31 7.79
CA VAL A 88 -10.07 15.76 6.47
C VAL A 88 -11.26 14.81 6.55
N ILE A 89 -11.94 14.62 5.42
CA ILE A 89 -13.05 13.68 5.29
C ILE A 89 -12.48 12.34 4.81
N PRO A 90 -12.61 11.24 5.58
CA PRO A 90 -12.16 9.92 5.13
C PRO A 90 -12.93 9.47 3.88
N LEU A 91 -12.22 9.04 2.85
CA LEU A 91 -12.82 8.50 1.62
C LEU A 91 -12.56 7.00 1.44
N GLY A 92 -11.43 6.48 1.92
CA GLY A 92 -11.10 5.07 1.77
C GLY A 92 -9.61 4.82 1.97
N PHE A 93 -9.01 3.96 1.16
CA PHE A 93 -7.62 3.56 1.30
C PHE A 93 -6.98 3.21 -0.05
N SER A 94 -5.66 3.32 -0.15
CA SER A 94 -4.91 2.88 -1.33
C SER A 94 -4.94 1.36 -1.43
N VAL A 95 -5.19 0.81 -2.62
CA VAL A 95 -5.04 -0.63 -2.88
C VAL A 95 -3.58 -0.95 -3.23
N SER A 96 -2.96 -0.08 -4.02
CA SER A 96 -1.55 -0.14 -4.37
C SER A 96 -0.64 -0.06 -3.14
N PRO A 97 0.53 -0.75 -3.16
CA PRO A 97 1.54 -0.58 -2.13
C PRO A 97 1.99 0.88 -2.03
N VAL A 98 2.09 1.43 -0.82
CA VAL A 98 2.25 2.89 -0.69
C VAL A 98 3.66 3.41 -1.01
N HIS A 99 4.65 2.52 -1.14
CA HIS A 99 6.00 2.93 -1.54
C HIS A 99 6.06 3.47 -2.97
N HIS A 100 5.09 3.08 -3.81
CA HIS A 100 4.93 3.64 -5.15
C HIS A 100 4.67 5.16 -5.15
N TYR A 101 4.09 5.70 -4.09
CA TYR A 101 3.89 7.15 -3.98
C TYR A 101 5.19 7.92 -3.69
N TYR A 102 6.27 7.24 -3.26
CA TYR A 102 7.53 7.89 -2.85
C TYR A 102 8.27 8.51 -4.05
N SER A 103 8.06 7.96 -5.24
CA SER A 103 8.69 8.40 -6.49
C SER A 103 7.86 9.44 -7.24
N ILE A 104 6.62 9.71 -6.81
CA ILE A 104 5.78 10.72 -7.45
C ILE A 104 6.33 12.11 -7.17
N LYS A 105 6.55 12.87 -8.25
CA LYS A 105 7.10 14.22 -8.17
C LYS A 105 6.00 15.25 -7.94
N ASP A 106 6.36 16.29 -7.20
CA ASP A 106 5.58 17.53 -7.17
C ASP A 106 5.45 18.09 -8.60
N GLY A 107 4.24 18.51 -8.98
CA GLY A 107 3.91 18.94 -10.34
C GLY A 107 3.58 17.80 -11.32
N ALA A 108 3.56 16.53 -10.89
CA ALA A 108 3.21 15.42 -11.79
C ALA A 108 1.76 15.53 -12.26
N GLU A 109 1.53 15.38 -13.57
CA GLU A 109 0.17 15.31 -14.13
C GLU A 109 -0.49 13.98 -13.77
N VAL A 110 -1.74 14.03 -13.33
CA VAL A 110 -2.57 12.84 -13.07
C VAL A 110 -3.87 12.86 -13.87
N GLU A 111 -4.30 11.70 -14.35
CA GLU A 111 -5.68 11.45 -14.81
C GLU A 111 -6.38 10.53 -13.81
N VAL A 112 -7.58 10.93 -13.36
CA VAL A 112 -8.38 10.16 -12.40
C VAL A 112 -9.68 9.69 -13.04
N LYS A 113 -9.98 8.40 -12.88
CA LYS A 113 -11.18 7.74 -13.42
C LYS A 113 -11.60 6.54 -12.56
N VAL A 114 -12.83 6.07 -12.73
CA VAL A 114 -13.24 4.80 -12.12
C VAL A 114 -12.43 3.65 -12.71
N HIS A 115 -11.97 2.73 -11.87
CA HIS A 115 -11.16 1.58 -12.28
C HIS A 115 -11.95 0.63 -13.19
N GLU A 116 -11.31 0.18 -14.26
CA GLU A 116 -11.83 -0.87 -15.15
C GLU A 116 -10.94 -2.12 -15.06
N GLU A 117 -11.51 -3.20 -14.55
CA GLU A 117 -10.77 -4.45 -14.35
C GLU A 117 -10.39 -5.10 -15.68
N LYS A 118 -9.10 -5.39 -15.86
CA LYS A 118 -8.62 -6.10 -17.05
C LYS A 118 -8.99 -7.58 -16.98
N LYS A 119 -9.74 -8.06 -17.99
CA LYS A 119 -10.22 -9.45 -18.09
C LYS A 119 -9.11 -10.51 -18.07
N HIS A 120 -7.89 -10.14 -18.46
CA HIS A 120 -6.76 -11.05 -18.55
C HIS A 120 -6.41 -11.70 -17.20
N PHE A 121 -6.68 -11.01 -16.08
CA PHE A 121 -6.34 -11.47 -14.74
C PHE A 121 -7.54 -12.01 -13.93
N PHE A 122 -8.64 -12.35 -14.61
CA PHE A 122 -9.91 -12.66 -13.94
C PHE A 122 -9.83 -13.83 -12.94
N GLU A 123 -9.04 -14.87 -13.25
CA GLU A 123 -8.91 -16.04 -12.38
C GLU A 123 -8.11 -15.72 -11.12
N GLU A 124 -7.02 -14.95 -11.26
CA GLU A 124 -6.21 -14.46 -10.15
C GLU A 124 -6.98 -13.48 -9.27
N THR A 125 -7.73 -12.55 -9.86
CA THR A 125 -8.54 -11.60 -9.07
C THR A 125 -9.62 -12.31 -8.29
N LYS A 126 -10.21 -13.38 -8.84
CA LYS A 126 -11.15 -14.25 -8.11
C LYS A 126 -10.50 -14.92 -6.91
N ILE A 127 -9.32 -15.52 -7.07
CA ILE A 127 -8.58 -16.15 -5.96
C ILE A 127 -8.32 -15.16 -4.84
N LEU A 128 -7.82 -13.97 -5.16
CA LEU A 128 -7.50 -12.93 -4.18
C LEU A 128 -8.77 -12.44 -3.45
N ARG A 129 -9.89 -12.28 -4.16
CA ARG A 129 -11.18 -11.92 -3.57
C ARG A 129 -11.72 -13.01 -2.65
N ASP A 130 -11.57 -14.28 -3.02
CA ASP A 130 -11.95 -15.43 -2.17
C ASP A 130 -11.11 -15.46 -0.87
N LEU A 131 -9.91 -14.86 -0.89
CA LEU A 131 -9.05 -14.64 0.28
C LEU A 131 -9.31 -13.33 1.02
N ASN A 132 -10.36 -12.60 0.64
CA ASN A 132 -10.81 -11.31 1.20
C ASN A 132 -9.86 -10.13 0.96
N TYR A 133 -9.14 -10.12 -0.16
CA TYR A 133 -8.44 -8.92 -0.62
C TYR A 133 -9.38 -7.99 -1.40
N THR A 134 -9.17 -6.69 -1.24
CA THR A 134 -9.54 -5.70 -2.25
C THR A 134 -8.49 -5.75 -3.35
N VAL A 135 -8.91 -5.97 -4.60
CA VAL A 135 -7.99 -6.28 -5.71
C VAL A 135 -8.27 -5.37 -6.89
N ALA A 136 -7.20 -4.88 -7.51
CA ALA A 136 -7.24 -4.13 -8.75
C ALA A 136 -6.11 -4.54 -9.69
N THR A 137 -6.23 -4.10 -10.94
CA THR A 137 -5.12 -4.16 -11.90
C THR A 137 -4.40 -2.82 -11.91
N ALA A 138 -3.07 -2.82 -11.84
CA ALA A 138 -2.25 -1.62 -11.93
C ALA A 138 -1.39 -1.67 -13.19
N GLU A 139 -0.81 -0.53 -13.53
CA GLU A 139 0.22 -0.45 -14.56
C GLU A 139 1.36 0.36 -13.99
N ILE A 140 2.53 -0.23 -13.78
CA ILE A 140 3.69 0.45 -13.19
C ILE A 140 4.85 0.23 -14.17
N ASP A 141 5.50 1.31 -14.58
CA ASP A 141 6.59 1.31 -15.56
C ASP A 141 6.27 0.55 -16.86
N GLY A 142 5.00 0.59 -17.29
CA GLY A 142 4.52 -0.06 -18.51
C GLY A 142 4.20 -1.55 -18.38
N TYR A 143 4.41 -2.13 -17.19
CA TYR A 143 4.04 -3.51 -16.89
C TYR A 143 2.69 -3.57 -16.18
N HIS A 144 1.90 -4.60 -16.47
CA HIS A 144 0.64 -4.82 -15.78
C HIS A 144 0.83 -5.78 -14.61
N SER A 145 0.49 -5.32 -13.42
CA SER A 145 0.51 -6.12 -12.20
C SER A 145 -0.88 -6.16 -11.56
N LEU A 146 -1.07 -7.10 -10.65
CA LEU A 146 -2.20 -7.05 -9.72
C LEU A 146 -1.75 -6.37 -8.44
N VAL A 147 -2.56 -5.44 -7.95
CA VAL A 147 -2.39 -4.89 -6.60
C VAL A 147 -3.53 -5.38 -5.73
N ALA A 148 -3.21 -5.81 -4.52
CA ALA A 148 -4.19 -6.34 -3.60
C ALA A 148 -3.92 -5.85 -2.19
N CYS A 149 -4.97 -5.42 -1.49
CA CYS A 149 -4.87 -4.92 -0.12
C CYS A 149 -5.87 -5.61 0.80
N LYS A 150 -5.41 -5.95 2.00
CA LYS A 150 -6.20 -6.58 3.07
C LYS A 150 -5.75 -6.05 4.43
N ARG A 151 -6.65 -6.10 5.41
CA ARG A 151 -6.27 -5.94 6.83
C ARG A 151 -6.12 -7.32 7.48
N VAL A 152 -4.95 -7.57 8.05
CA VAL A 152 -4.61 -8.79 8.79
C VAL A 152 -4.23 -8.38 10.21
N GLU A 153 -5.00 -8.79 11.21
CA GLU A 153 -4.79 -8.37 12.61
C GLU A 153 -4.64 -6.84 12.78
N GLU A 154 -5.56 -6.07 12.17
CA GLU A 154 -5.53 -4.60 12.08
C GLU A 154 -4.37 -3.98 11.28
N LYS A 155 -3.40 -4.78 10.84
CA LYS A 155 -2.28 -4.34 9.99
C LYS A 155 -2.72 -4.30 8.54
N ARG A 156 -2.40 -3.19 7.87
CA ARG A 156 -2.48 -3.09 6.41
C ARG A 156 -1.43 -4.01 5.80
N LEU A 157 -1.86 -4.90 4.92
CA LEU A 157 -1.03 -5.66 4.00
C LEU A 157 -1.47 -5.31 2.59
N SER A 158 -0.63 -4.59 1.87
CA SER A 158 -0.77 -4.38 0.43
C SER A 158 0.34 -5.15 -0.26
N VAL A 159 -0.01 -5.82 -1.35
CA VAL A 159 0.90 -6.61 -2.18
C VAL A 159 0.77 -6.21 -3.63
N GLU A 160 1.87 -6.34 -4.34
CA GLU A 160 1.93 -6.35 -5.79
C GLU A 160 2.24 -7.77 -6.27
N ILE A 161 1.56 -8.18 -7.34
CA ILE A 161 1.73 -9.50 -7.96
C ILE A 161 2.01 -9.28 -9.44
N CYS A 162 3.27 -9.47 -9.82
CA CYS A 162 3.72 -9.53 -11.20
C CYS A 162 3.47 -10.93 -11.74
N ILE A 163 2.82 -11.03 -12.90
CA ILE A 163 2.47 -12.29 -13.53
C ILE A 163 3.29 -12.40 -14.81
N GLU A 164 4.16 -13.40 -14.85
CA GLU A 164 5.07 -13.65 -15.95
C GLU A 164 4.86 -15.05 -16.52
N ASP A 165 5.43 -15.32 -17.70
CA ASP A 165 5.29 -16.61 -18.37
C ASP A 165 5.79 -17.80 -17.52
N TYR A 166 6.66 -17.53 -16.55
CA TYR A 166 7.32 -18.52 -15.70
C TYR A 166 6.89 -18.46 -14.24
N GLY A 167 5.92 -17.62 -13.86
CA GLY A 167 5.37 -17.66 -12.52
C GLY A 167 4.68 -16.38 -12.05
N TYR A 168 4.41 -16.37 -10.74
CA TYR A 168 3.78 -15.29 -10.00
C TYR A 168 4.77 -14.76 -8.97
N TYR A 169 5.13 -13.50 -9.09
CA TYR A 169 6.06 -12.80 -8.21
C TYR A 169 5.27 -11.86 -7.33
N ILE A 170 5.30 -12.11 -6.02
CA ILE A 170 4.54 -11.34 -5.03
C ILE A 170 5.52 -10.54 -4.21
N GLU A 171 5.29 -9.24 -4.05
CA GLU A 171 6.03 -8.38 -3.12
C GLU A 171 5.06 -7.64 -2.19
N THR A 172 5.43 -7.53 -0.91
CA THR A 172 4.66 -6.71 0.04
C THR A 172 5.06 -5.25 -0.07
N GLU A 173 4.20 -4.38 0.47
CA GLU A 173 4.66 -3.08 0.94
C GLU A 173 5.91 -3.24 1.81
N PRO A 174 6.96 -2.43 1.59
CA PRO A 174 8.24 -2.65 2.23
C PRO A 174 8.26 -2.21 3.68
N PHE A 175 9.21 -2.78 4.43
CA PHE A 175 9.48 -2.44 5.81
C PHE A 175 10.36 -1.19 5.94
N PHE A 176 11.47 -1.12 5.18
CA PHE A 176 12.46 -0.04 5.22
C PHE A 176 13.39 -0.13 4.00
N THR A 177 14.17 0.93 3.75
CA THR A 177 15.21 0.93 2.70
C THR A 177 16.39 0.06 3.12
N TYR A 178 16.96 -0.69 2.18
CA TYR A 178 18.14 -1.50 2.44
C TYR A 178 19.40 -0.64 2.51
N GLY A 179 20.16 -0.82 3.60
CA GLY A 179 21.47 -0.24 3.82
C GLY A 179 22.48 -1.34 4.15
N ARG A 180 23.76 -1.07 3.90
CA ARG A 180 24.86 -1.98 4.26
C ARG A 180 25.42 -1.72 5.66
N ASP A 181 24.78 -0.83 6.43
CA ASP A 181 25.19 -0.59 7.81
C ASP A 181 24.90 -1.83 8.68
N PRO A 182 25.65 -2.03 9.78
CA PRO A 182 25.53 -3.23 10.59
C PRO A 182 24.12 -3.47 11.16
N LEU A 183 23.38 -2.41 11.49
CA LEU A 183 22.04 -2.56 12.05
C LEU A 183 21.07 -3.09 10.99
N THR A 184 21.10 -2.52 9.79
CA THR A 184 20.24 -3.00 8.70
C THR A 184 20.54 -4.45 8.32
N VAL A 185 21.83 -4.84 8.24
CA VAL A 185 22.22 -6.22 7.95
C VAL A 185 21.69 -7.19 9.02
N LEU A 186 21.79 -6.83 10.30
CA LEU A 186 21.26 -7.64 11.41
C LEU A 186 19.74 -7.76 11.36
N LEU A 187 19.02 -6.66 11.07
CA LEU A 187 17.56 -6.66 10.96
C LEU A 187 17.09 -7.55 9.81
N VAL A 188 17.72 -7.46 8.64
CA VAL A 188 17.41 -8.32 7.50
C VAL A 188 17.70 -9.79 7.84
N GLY A 189 18.81 -10.08 8.53
CA GLY A 189 19.12 -11.42 9.01
C GLY A 189 18.01 -11.99 9.91
N ALA A 190 17.56 -11.22 10.89
CA ALA A 190 16.47 -11.63 11.80
C ALA A 190 15.14 -11.82 11.07
N LEU A 191 14.81 -10.95 10.11
CA LEU A 191 13.61 -11.12 9.27
C LEU A 191 13.71 -12.41 8.43
N ARG A 192 14.88 -12.76 7.91
CA ARG A 192 15.10 -14.00 7.14
C ARG A 192 14.88 -15.24 8.00
N GLU A 193 15.27 -15.21 9.27
CA GLU A 193 14.97 -16.30 10.22
C GLU A 193 13.46 -16.45 10.46
N ILE A 194 12.71 -15.34 10.52
CA ILE A 194 11.24 -15.39 10.65
C ILE A 194 10.58 -16.05 9.43
N ALA A 195 11.16 -15.88 8.24
CA ALA A 195 10.65 -16.47 7.00
C ALA A 195 11.24 -17.87 6.69
N SER A 196 12.29 -18.33 7.37
CA SER A 196 13.13 -19.45 6.91
C SER A 196 12.44 -20.82 6.84
N TYR A 197 11.34 -21.00 7.58
CA TYR A 197 10.56 -22.24 7.60
C TYR A 197 9.34 -22.19 6.67
N LYS A 198 9.15 -21.09 5.94
CA LYS A 198 8.06 -20.93 4.98
C LYS A 198 8.45 -21.53 3.65
N LYS A 199 7.47 -22.12 2.97
CA LYS A 199 7.69 -22.78 1.68
C LYS A 199 7.91 -21.75 0.57
N TYR A 200 7.13 -20.67 0.56
CA TYR A 200 7.15 -19.70 -0.53
C TYR A 200 7.80 -18.37 -0.15
N ILE A 201 7.83 -18.03 1.15
CA ILE A 201 8.15 -16.67 1.60
C ILE A 201 9.65 -16.47 1.74
N ARG A 202 10.13 -15.34 1.22
CA ARG A 202 11.49 -14.85 1.39
C ARG A 202 11.48 -13.45 1.96
N VAL A 203 12.66 -12.99 2.38
CA VAL A 203 12.94 -11.58 2.59
C VAL A 203 13.90 -11.17 1.49
N ASP A 204 13.44 -10.28 0.62
CA ASP A 204 14.20 -9.82 -0.54
C ASP A 204 14.46 -8.31 -0.44
N VAL A 205 15.33 -7.82 -1.33
CA VAL A 205 15.52 -6.40 -1.58
C VAL A 205 14.90 -6.12 -2.95
N SER A 206 13.87 -5.28 -3.00
CA SER A 206 13.17 -4.90 -4.24
C SER A 206 14.08 -4.10 -5.16
N GLU A 207 13.63 -3.90 -6.41
CA GLU A 207 14.35 -3.12 -7.43
C GLU A 207 14.64 -1.68 -6.95
N ASP A 208 13.73 -1.11 -6.17
CA ASP A 208 13.86 0.23 -5.58
C ASP A 208 14.62 0.25 -4.23
N ASN A 209 15.40 -0.80 -3.94
CA ASN A 209 16.24 -0.90 -2.76
C ASN A 209 15.45 -0.88 -1.43
N TYR A 210 14.26 -1.51 -1.41
CA TYR A 210 13.50 -1.73 -0.18
C TYR A 210 13.56 -3.17 0.31
N VAL A 211 13.58 -3.36 1.62
CA VAL A 211 13.41 -4.68 2.24
C VAL A 211 11.93 -4.97 2.37
N CYS A 212 11.47 -6.06 1.74
CA CYS A 212 10.08 -6.52 1.76
C CYS A 212 10.01 -8.04 2.02
N LEU A 213 8.80 -8.56 2.25
CA LEU A 213 8.57 -9.98 2.02
C LEU A 213 8.23 -10.19 0.56
N SER A 214 8.72 -11.29 0.02
CA SER A 214 8.38 -11.72 -1.33
C SER A 214 7.93 -13.19 -1.34
N ALA A 215 7.25 -13.58 -2.42
CA ALA A 215 6.96 -14.97 -2.73
C ALA A 215 7.07 -15.22 -4.23
N CYS A 216 7.42 -16.45 -4.60
CA CYS A 216 7.45 -16.89 -5.99
C CYS A 216 6.64 -18.18 -6.11
N CYS A 217 5.61 -18.17 -6.95
CA CYS A 217 4.81 -19.35 -7.26
C CYS A 217 5.00 -19.71 -8.73
N GLU A 218 5.23 -20.98 -9.04
CA GLU A 218 5.30 -21.43 -10.44
C GLU A 218 3.90 -21.60 -11.03
N LYS A 219 2.91 -21.92 -10.18
CA LYS A 219 1.55 -22.25 -10.61
C LYS A 219 0.53 -21.38 -9.89
N ARG A 220 -0.52 -21.00 -10.61
CA ARG A 220 -1.68 -20.25 -10.06
C ARG A 220 -2.28 -20.94 -8.83
N SER A 221 -2.31 -22.27 -8.81
CA SER A 221 -2.87 -23.07 -7.72
C SER A 221 -2.12 -22.92 -6.39
N GLU A 222 -0.90 -22.39 -6.41
CA GLU A 222 -0.05 -22.19 -5.23
C GLU A 222 -0.30 -20.82 -4.58
N LEU A 223 -0.87 -19.85 -5.31
CA LEU A 223 -1.18 -18.51 -4.80
C LEU A 223 -1.93 -18.52 -3.45
N PRO A 224 -2.97 -19.35 -3.23
CA PRO A 224 -3.69 -19.32 -1.96
C PRO A 224 -2.84 -19.76 -0.76
N GLU A 225 -1.94 -20.71 -0.95
CA GLU A 225 -1.04 -21.18 0.11
C GLU A 225 0.04 -20.14 0.38
N ALA A 226 0.67 -19.60 -0.68
CA ALA A 226 1.69 -18.57 -0.58
C ALA A 226 1.15 -17.28 0.08
N LEU A 227 -0.03 -16.80 -0.29
CA LEU A 227 -0.63 -15.59 0.30
C LEU A 227 -0.95 -15.79 1.79
N LYS A 228 -1.40 -16.98 2.21
CA LYS A 228 -1.63 -17.28 3.63
C LYS A 228 -0.31 -17.30 4.41
N GLU A 229 0.73 -17.93 3.86
CA GLU A 229 2.06 -17.87 4.48
C GLU A 229 2.58 -16.42 4.58
N LEU A 230 2.34 -15.61 3.55
CA LEU A 230 2.73 -14.20 3.49
C LEU A 230 2.03 -13.39 4.57
N GLU A 231 0.71 -13.53 4.71
CA GLU A 231 -0.10 -12.87 5.75
C GLU A 231 0.46 -13.12 7.15
N GLU A 232 0.67 -14.39 7.51
CA GLU A 232 1.21 -14.78 8.81
C GLU A 232 2.63 -14.24 9.04
N THR A 233 3.48 -14.34 8.03
CA THR A 233 4.89 -13.93 8.12
C THR A 233 5.01 -12.42 8.24
N TYR A 234 4.19 -11.67 7.50
CA TYR A 234 4.16 -10.22 7.53
C TYR A 234 3.75 -9.69 8.91
N VAL A 235 2.70 -10.27 9.51
CA VAL A 235 2.27 -9.89 10.87
C VAL A 235 3.37 -10.19 11.90
N LYS A 236 4.04 -11.36 11.79
CA LYS A 236 5.16 -11.72 12.67
C LYS A 236 6.34 -10.76 12.49
N ALA A 237 6.69 -10.42 11.26
CA ALA A 237 7.75 -9.46 10.94
C ALA A 237 7.45 -8.07 11.54
N LEU A 238 6.24 -7.54 11.34
CA LEU A 238 5.84 -6.27 11.94
C LEU A 238 5.82 -6.30 13.47
N SER A 239 5.42 -7.43 14.05
CA SER A 239 5.43 -7.63 15.51
C SER A 239 6.85 -7.66 16.06
N PHE A 240 7.77 -8.36 15.38
CA PHE A 240 9.20 -8.36 15.68
C PHE A 240 9.78 -6.95 15.63
N LEU A 241 9.59 -6.23 14.52
CA LEU A 241 10.09 -4.86 14.35
C LEU A 241 9.55 -3.91 15.43
N ARG A 242 8.27 -4.03 15.79
CA ARG A 242 7.68 -3.27 16.89
C ARG A 242 8.29 -3.64 18.24
N SER A 243 8.62 -4.92 18.46
CA SER A 243 9.17 -5.39 19.73
C SER A 243 10.55 -4.83 20.03
N LEU A 244 11.36 -4.56 18.99
CA LEU A 244 12.67 -3.91 19.12
C LEU A 244 12.57 -2.54 19.79
N TYR A 245 11.56 -1.75 19.42
CA TYR A 245 11.29 -0.45 20.04
C TYR A 245 10.88 -0.59 21.52
N LEU A 246 10.03 -1.57 21.85
CA LEU A 246 9.57 -1.78 23.21
C LEU A 246 10.71 -2.25 24.13
N PHE A 247 11.56 -3.14 23.65
CA PHE A 247 12.72 -3.62 24.39
C PHE A 247 13.73 -2.50 24.68
N ALA A 248 14.01 -1.64 23.70
CA ALA A 248 14.85 -0.47 23.90
C ALA A 248 14.29 0.48 24.98
N ASN A 249 12.98 0.71 25.00
CA ASN A 249 12.35 1.61 25.97
C ASN A 249 12.22 1.05 27.39
N LEU A 250 12.03 -0.27 27.54
CA LEU A 250 11.99 -0.90 28.87
C LEU A 250 13.36 -0.86 29.56
N ASN A 251 14.45 -1.05 28.81
CA ASN A 251 15.80 -1.01 29.37
C ASN A 251 16.30 0.42 29.65
N CYS A 252 15.84 1.43 28.90
CA CYS A 252 16.14 2.84 29.22
C CYS A 252 15.43 3.31 30.50
N ASN A 253 14.17 2.91 30.73
CA ASN A 253 13.43 3.30 31.94
C ASN A 253 13.90 2.58 33.22
N ALA A 254 14.52 1.41 33.10
CA ALA A 254 15.12 0.72 34.24
C ALA A 254 16.38 1.45 34.77
N ASN A 255 17.15 2.09 33.88
CA ASN A 255 18.38 2.82 34.24
C ASN A 255 18.15 4.26 34.72
N LEU A 256 16.95 4.82 34.54
CA LEU A 256 16.58 6.16 35.01
C LEU A 256 16.00 6.18 36.44
N LYS A 257 15.77 5.00 37.06
CA LYS A 257 15.29 4.89 38.44
C LYS A 257 16.42 4.71 39.48
N THR A 258 17.68 4.79 39.05
CA THR A 258 18.87 4.61 39.90
C THR A 258 19.83 5.81 39.89
N VAL A 259 19.33 7.02 39.61
CA VAL A 259 20.06 8.28 39.83
C VAL A 259 19.26 9.17 40.76
#